data_AF-A0A2A2RGV4-F1
#
_entry.id   AF-A0A2A2RGV4-F1
#
_cell.length_a   1.000
_cell.length_b   1.000
_cell.length_c   1.000
_cell.angle_alpha   90.00
_cell.angle_beta   90.00
_cell.angle_gamma   90.00
#
_symmetry.space_group_name_H-M   'P 1'
#
loop_
_entity.id
_entity.type
_entity.pdbx_description
1 polymer ?
#
loop_
_entity_poly.entity_id
_entity_poly.type
_entity_poly.pdbx_seq_one_letter_code
_entity_poly.pdbx_strand_id
1 'polypeptide(L)' 'FIVGVSASLALAADKELKGKIKEGSCCAKAKAAGKACAHPCCVEAAKAGNVCEKCNAEKKK' A
#
# COMPACT_ATOMS: atom_id res chain seq x y z
N PHE A 1 -11.61 32.21 24.28
CA PHE A 1 -10.18 31.97 24.57
C PHE A 1 -10.13 30.78 25.51
N ILE A 2 -9.99 29.54 25.04
CA ILE A 2 -8.78 28.97 24.43
C ILE A 2 -9.14 28.13 23.18
N VAL A 3 -8.49 28.46 22.07
CA VAL A 3 -8.38 27.64 20.86
C VAL A 3 -7.29 26.59 21.13
N GLY A 4 -7.57 25.32 20.82
CA GLY A 4 -6.63 24.22 20.92
C GLY A 4 -6.78 23.24 19.77
N VAL A 5 -6.39 23.67 18.57
CA VAL A 5 -6.17 22.80 17.41
C VAL A 5 -4.98 21.90 17.71
N SER A 6 -5.20 20.59 17.66
CA SER A 6 -4.14 19.62 17.34
C SER A 6 -4.59 18.84 16.11
N ALA A 7 -4.42 19.47 14.96
CA ALA A 7 -4.38 18.79 13.69
C ALA A 7 -3.23 17.76 13.72
N SER A 8 -3.56 16.49 13.51
CA SER A 8 -2.71 15.52 12.83
C SER A 8 -3.64 14.42 12.30
N LEU A 9 -4.15 14.63 11.08
CA LEU A 9 -3.74 13.82 9.93
C LEU A 9 -4.32 12.38 10.08
N ALA A 10 -5.47 12.05 9.51
CA ALA A 10 -5.57 11.81 8.06
C ALA A 10 -4.24 11.36 7.43
N LEU A 11 -3.52 10.43 8.08
CA LEU A 11 -2.39 9.73 7.48
C LEU A 11 -2.53 8.23 7.70
N ALA A 12 -3.52 7.65 7.04
CA ALA A 12 -3.35 6.31 6.53
C ALA A 12 -4.28 6.15 5.33
N ALA A 13 -3.80 6.58 4.17
CA ALA A 13 -3.94 5.79 2.97
C ALA A 13 -3.22 4.43 3.10
N ASP A 14 -3.28 3.78 4.28
CA ASP A 14 -3.25 2.32 4.37
C ASP A 14 -4.64 1.86 3.99
N LYS A 15 -4.98 2.14 2.72
CA LYS A 15 -5.99 1.37 2.02
C LYS A 15 -5.37 -0.02 2.00
N GLU A 16 -5.77 -0.86 2.96
CA GLU A 16 -5.36 -2.25 3.07
C GLU A 16 -5.52 -2.87 1.68
N LEU A 17 -4.44 -2.91 0.91
CA LEU A 17 -4.46 -3.46 -0.43
C LEU A 17 -4.76 -4.94 -0.24
N LYS A 18 -5.91 -5.39 -0.73
CA LYS A 18 -6.33 -6.79 -0.63
C LYS A 18 -5.27 -7.65 -1.35
N GLY A 19 -4.76 -8.66 -0.65
CA GLY A 19 -3.85 -9.66 -1.19
C GLY A 19 -2.49 -9.71 -0.48
N LYS A 20 -1.86 -10.88 -0.54
CA LYS A 20 -0.57 -11.13 0.13
C LYS A 20 0.57 -10.47 -0.64
N ILE A 21 1.32 -9.59 0.01
CA ILE A 21 2.58 -9.08 -0.55
C ILE A 21 3.63 -10.18 -0.49
N LYS A 22 4.22 -10.49 -1.65
CA LYS A 22 5.30 -11.47 -1.73
C LYS A 22 6.59 -10.87 -1.21
N GLU A 23 7.20 -11.52 -0.23
CA GLU A 23 8.50 -11.11 0.32
C GLU A 23 9.56 -11.05 -0.79
N GLY A 24 10.35 -9.98 -0.79
CA GLY A 24 11.31 -9.67 -1.87
C GLY A 24 10.73 -8.98 -3.11
N SER A 25 9.41 -8.84 -3.24
CA SER A 25 8.79 -8.10 -4.36
C SER A 25 9.03 -6.60 -4.25
N CYS A 26 8.83 -5.87 -5.36
CA CYS A 26 8.85 -4.41 -5.36
C CYS A 26 7.80 -3.80 -4.41
N CYS A 27 6.69 -4.49 -4.16
CA CYS A 27 5.66 -4.09 -3.20
C CYS A 27 6.15 -4.26 -1.75
N ALA A 28 6.87 -5.35 -1.45
CA ALA A 28 7.46 -5.56 -0.13
C ALA A 28 8.50 -4.48 0.21
N LYS A 29 9.37 -4.14 -0.75
CA LYS A 29 10.36 -3.07 -0.58
C LYS A 29 9.71 -1.70 -0.35
N ALA A 30 8.66 -1.39 -1.10
CA ALA A 30 7.93 -0.13 -0.94
C ALA A 30 7.25 -0.05 0.44
N LYS A 31 6.55 -1.12 0.86
CA LYS A 31 5.93 -1.20 2.19
C LYS A 31 6.96 -1.10 3.32
N ALA A 32 8.12 -1.76 3.18
CA ALA A 32 9.23 -1.62 4.12
C ALA A 32 9.76 -0.18 4.22
N ALA A 33 9.69 0.59 3.11
CA ALA A 33 10.01 2.01 3.08
C ALA A 33 8.85 2.93 3.53
N GLY A 34 7.72 2.36 4.01
CA GLY A 34 6.54 3.12 4.41
C GLY A 34 5.83 3.82 3.24
N LYS A 35 5.99 3.33 2.01
CA LYS A 35 5.42 3.93 0.79
C LYS A 35 4.65 2.89 -0.03
N ALA A 36 3.69 3.35 -0.84
CA ALA A 36 3.07 2.51 -1.85
C ALA A 36 4.06 2.24 -3.00
N CYS A 37 3.95 1.07 -3.66
CA CYS A 37 4.79 0.77 -4.80
C CYS A 37 4.40 1.67 -5.99
N ALA A 38 5.34 2.49 -6.47
CA ALA A 38 5.11 3.45 -7.54
C ALA A 38 5.16 2.84 -8.96
N HIS A 39 5.35 1.52 -9.07
CA HIS A 39 5.39 0.86 -10.37
C HIS A 39 4.03 0.99 -11.08
N PRO A 40 3.98 1.22 -12.41
CA PRO A 40 2.72 1.42 -13.13
C PRO A 40 1.69 0.29 -12.88
N CYS A 41 2.16 -0.96 -12.89
CA CYS A 41 1.31 -2.13 -12.59
C CYS A 41 0.76 -2.16 -11.15
N CYS A 42 1.47 -1.55 -10.20
CA CYS A 42 1.06 -1.49 -8.79
C CYS A 42 0.14 -0.31 -8.51
N VAL A 43 0.34 0.82 -9.19
CA VAL A 43 -0.56 1.97 -9.12
C VAL A 43 -1.94 1.61 -9.63
N GLU A 44 -2.01 0.89 -10.76
CA GLU A 44 -3.26 0.38 -11.33
C GLU A 44 -3.98 -0.57 -10.36
N ALA A 45 -3.25 -1.53 -9.78
CA ALA A 45 -3.80 -2.44 -8.79
C ALA A 45 -4.28 -1.70 -7.53
N ALA A 46 -3.54 -0.67 -7.10
CA ALA A 46 -3.92 0.14 -5.94
C ALA A 46 -5.17 0.98 -6.15
N LYS A 47 -5.44 1.42 -7.39
CA LYS A 47 -6.74 2.02 -7.75
C LYS A 47 -7.87 1.02 -7.51
N ALA A 48 -7.68 -0.24 -7.94
CA ALA A 48 -8.61 -1.34 -7.70
C ALA A 48 -8.64 -1.83 -6.22
N GLY A 49 -7.77 -1.31 -5.35
CA GLY A 49 -7.69 -1.71 -3.94
C GLY A 49 -7.01 -3.06 -3.72
N ASN A 50 -6.25 -3.56 -4.70
CA ASN A 50 -5.54 -4.84 -4.63
C ASN A 50 -4.02 -4.64 -4.76
N VAL A 51 -3.24 -5.58 -4.23
CA VAL A 51 -1.80 -5.64 -4.53
C VAL A 51 -1.60 -6.11 -5.98
N CYS A 52 -0.50 -5.72 -6.61
CA CYS A 52 -0.19 -6.16 -7.98
C CYS A 52 -0.05 -7.69 -8.03
N GLU A 53 -0.99 -8.39 -8.66
CA GLU A 53 -0.97 -9.85 -8.79
C GLU A 53 0.22 -10.35 -9.61
N LYS A 54 0.72 -9.57 -10.58
CA LYS A 54 1.94 -9.94 -11.33
C LYS A 54 3.18 -10.01 -10.44
N CYS A 55 3.27 -9.11 -9.46
CA CYS A 55 4.41 -9.05 -8.54
C CYS A 55 4.20 -9.89 -7.27
N ASN A 56 2.94 -10.08 -6.90
CA ASN A 56 2.51 -10.72 -5.67
C ASN A 56 1.56 -11.90 -5.95
N ALA A 57 1.85 -12.67 -6.98
CA ALA A 57 1.03 -13.82 -7.34
C ALA A 57 0.94 -14.77 -6.14
N GLU A 58 -0.29 -15.05 -5.72
CA GLU A 58 -0.54 -16.06 -4.71
C GLU A 58 -0.24 -17.41 -5.37
N LYS A 59 0.74 -18.15 -4.82
CA LYS A 59 0.86 -19.56 -5.17
C LYS A 59 -0.44 -20.22 -4.68
N LYS A 60 -1.36 -20.53 -5.60
CA LYS A 60 -2.49 -21.41 -5.29
C LYS A 60 -1.88 -22.72 -4.78
N LYS A 61 -2.06 -22.98 -3.49
CA LYS A 61 -1.82 -24.31 -2.94
C LYS A 61 -2.97 -25.21 -3.33
#